data_AF-A0A8H4F0G4-F1
#
_entry.id   AF-A0A8H4F0G4-F1
#
_cell.length_a   1.000
_cell.length_b   1.000
_cell.length_c   1.000
_cell.angle_alpha   90.00
_cell.angle_beta   90.00
_cell.angle_gamma   90.00
#
_symmetry.space_group_name_H-M   'P 1'
#
loop_
_entity.id
_entity.type
_entity.pdbx_description
1 polymer ?
#
loop_
_entity_poly.entity_id
_entity_poly.type
_entity_poly.pdbx_seq_one_letter_code
_entity_poly.pdbx_strand_id
1 'polypeptide(L)'
;MVFHIEQFPDIVIENLALILEPKDLFQLALASKSLYQVFMDNNVWKSKTLHDFGDLFQIYTIFTTATGFTLDPALAEKFSQEPSDWRKYYLQKNSTVNDNDTALMDQADQEYANAQTQLASFQQDGNVETLVQVACKMMWILDVFPGHAGCYYILGFILFVLNKLEEAIILLEMSRAVDPNFEPVDGKWPVERLLWGWLTA
;
A
#
# COMPACT_ATOMS: atom_id res chain seq x y z
N MET A 1 -1.73 -34.73 -32.55
CA MET A 1 -2.68 -33.81 -31.90
C MET A 1 -1.97 -32.47 -31.82
N VAL A 2 -2.28 -31.53 -32.72
CA VAL A 2 -1.63 -30.22 -32.78
C VAL A 2 -2.50 -29.27 -31.99
N PHE A 3 -2.02 -28.80 -30.84
CA PHE A 3 -2.68 -27.73 -30.11
C PHE A 3 -2.45 -26.43 -30.88
N HIS A 4 -3.45 -25.98 -31.63
CA HIS A 4 -3.50 -24.60 -32.08
C HIS A 4 -3.96 -23.75 -30.89
N ILE A 5 -2.98 -23.15 -30.20
CA ILE A 5 -3.27 -22.07 -29.26
C ILE A 5 -3.61 -20.86 -30.15
N GLU A 6 -4.88 -20.72 -30.53
CA GLU A 6 -5.34 -19.52 -31.27
C GLU A 6 -5.37 -18.29 -30.36
N GLN A 7 -5.47 -18.49 -29.03
CA GLN A 7 -5.48 -17.44 -28.02
C GLN A 7 -4.79 -17.91 -26.73
N PHE A 8 -4.10 -16.99 -26.05
CA PHE A 8 -3.59 -17.24 -24.71
C PHE A 8 -4.74 -17.52 -23.73
N PRO A 9 -4.55 -18.41 -22.75
CA PRO A 9 -5.50 -18.56 -21.65
C PRO A 9 -5.69 -17.24 -20.90
N ASP A 10 -6.90 -16.98 -20.39
CA ASP A 10 -7.23 -15.72 -19.70
C ASP A 10 -6.25 -15.42 -18.56
N ILE A 11 -5.87 -16.44 -17.77
CA ILE A 11 -4.88 -16.31 -16.69
C ILE A 11 -3.52 -15.80 -17.17
N VAL A 12 -3.10 -16.16 -18.39
CA VAL A 12 -1.83 -15.68 -18.96
C VAL A 12 -1.98 -14.24 -19.41
N ILE A 13 -3.13 -13.88 -20.01
CA ILE A 13 -3.42 -12.51 -20.45
C ILE A 13 -3.45 -11.56 -19.25
N GLU A 14 -4.12 -11.95 -18.16
CA GLU A 14 -4.19 -11.17 -16.92
C GLU A 14 -2.80 -10.97 -16.30
N ASN A 15 -2.01 -12.04 -16.19
CA ASN A 15 -0.65 -11.94 -15.65
C ASN A 15 0.27 -11.07 -16.53
N LEU A 16 0.15 -11.17 -17.85
CA LEU A 16 0.89 -10.29 -18.76
C LEU A 16 0.49 -8.82 -18.55
N ALA A 17 -0.80 -8.54 -18.34
CA ALA A 17 -1.25 -7.19 -18.05
C ALA A 17 -0.73 -6.65 -16.71
N LEU A 18 -0.60 -7.50 -15.69
CA LEU A 18 -0.07 -7.11 -14.38
C LEU A 18 1.45 -6.91 -14.40
N ILE A 19 2.21 -7.76 -15.09
CA ILE A 19 3.68 -7.78 -15.00
C ILE A 19 4.34 -6.82 -16.00
N LEU A 20 3.76 -6.65 -17.20
CA LEU A 20 4.40 -5.83 -18.24
C LEU A 20 4.40 -4.34 -17.90
N GLU A 21 5.45 -3.64 -18.32
CA GLU A 21 5.44 -2.19 -18.34
C GLU A 21 4.34 -1.65 -19.27
N PRO A 22 3.79 -0.46 -19.02
CA PRO A 22 2.71 0.09 -19.83
C PRO A 22 3.01 0.17 -21.32
N LYS A 23 4.27 0.45 -21.67
CA LYS A 23 4.70 0.54 -23.08
C LYS A 23 4.66 -0.82 -23.75
N ASP A 24 5.20 -1.85 -23.09
CA ASP A 24 5.25 -3.22 -23.61
C ASP A 24 3.85 -3.82 -23.68
N LEU A 25 3.02 -3.59 -22.65
CA LEU A 25 1.63 -4.00 -22.64
C LEU A 25 0.85 -3.38 -23.81
N PHE A 26 1.07 -2.09 -24.09
CA PHE A 26 0.45 -1.42 -25.23
C PHE A 26 0.91 -2.03 -26.56
N GLN A 27 2.22 -2.26 -26.76
CA GLN A 27 2.72 -2.87 -27.99
C GLN A 27 2.14 -4.28 -28.20
N LEU A 28 2.07 -5.09 -27.13
CA LEU A 28 1.50 -6.43 -27.19
C LEU A 28 -0.01 -6.39 -27.45
N ALA A 29 -0.72 -5.43 -26.87
CA ALA A 29 -2.14 -5.18 -27.12
C ALA A 29 -2.43 -4.83 -28.59
N LEU A 30 -1.53 -4.13 -29.29
CA LEU A 30 -1.70 -3.86 -30.72
C LEU A 30 -1.62 -5.13 -31.59
N ALA A 31 -0.97 -6.18 -31.10
CA ALA A 31 -0.84 -7.45 -31.82
C ALA A 31 -2.00 -8.44 -31.55
N SER A 32 -2.88 -8.17 -30.58
CA SER A 32 -3.96 -9.08 -30.21
C SER A 32 -5.22 -8.34 -29.73
N LYS A 33 -6.37 -8.68 -30.32
CA LYS A 33 -7.66 -8.10 -29.95
C LYS A 33 -8.05 -8.39 -28.50
N SER A 34 -7.74 -9.58 -27.97
CA SER A 34 -8.07 -9.93 -26.59
C SER A 34 -7.24 -9.11 -25.60
N LEU A 35 -5.94 -8.98 -25.86
CA LEU A 35 -5.05 -8.13 -25.06
C LEU A 35 -5.42 -6.65 -25.17
N TYR A 36 -5.90 -6.18 -26.33
CA TYR A 36 -6.42 -4.83 -26.47
C TYR A 36 -7.65 -4.57 -25.59
N GLN A 37 -8.56 -5.55 -25.46
CA GLN A 37 -9.70 -5.43 -24.56
C GLN A 37 -9.26 -5.32 -23.10
N VAL A 38 -8.31 -6.16 -22.68
CA VAL A 38 -7.72 -6.12 -21.32
C VAL A 38 -6.97 -4.81 -21.07
N PHE A 39 -6.19 -4.32 -22.04
CA PHE A 39 -5.51 -3.03 -21.96
C PHE A 39 -6.49 -1.85 -21.84
N MET A 40 -7.69 -1.95 -22.41
CA MET A 40 -8.72 -0.92 -22.31
C MET A 40 -9.61 -1.07 -21.09
N ASP A 41 -9.50 -2.16 -20.32
CA ASP A 41 -10.26 -2.38 -19.10
C ASP A 41 -9.67 -1.58 -17.93
N ASN A 42 -10.49 -0.69 -17.37
CA ASN A 42 -10.12 0.15 -16.24
C ASN A 42 -9.80 -0.67 -14.97
N ASN A 43 -10.46 -1.81 -14.77
CA ASN A 43 -10.25 -2.66 -13.59
C ASN A 43 -8.88 -3.34 -13.60
N VAL A 44 -8.35 -3.61 -14.80
CA VAL A 44 -6.99 -4.15 -14.97
C VAL A 44 -5.97 -3.12 -14.51
N TRP A 45 -6.14 -1.85 -14.90
CA TRP A 45 -5.28 -0.77 -14.43
C TRP A 45 -5.43 -0.51 -12.94
N LYS A 46 -6.63 -0.62 -12.37
CA LYS A 46 -6.82 -0.60 -10.92
C LYS A 46 -5.97 -1.70 -10.28
N SER A 47 -6.19 -2.94 -10.68
CA SER A 47 -5.48 -4.11 -10.12
C SER A 47 -3.95 -3.97 -10.25
N LYS A 48 -3.46 -3.51 -11.41
CA LYS A 48 -2.05 -3.22 -11.64
C LYS A 48 -1.53 -2.09 -10.73
N THR A 49 -2.31 -1.03 -10.53
CA THR A 49 -1.96 0.07 -9.61
C THR A 49 -1.83 -0.44 -8.18
N LEU A 50 -2.79 -1.25 -7.72
CA LEU A 50 -2.77 -1.80 -6.37
C LEU A 50 -1.61 -2.79 -6.17
N HIS A 51 -1.30 -3.57 -7.21
CA HIS A 51 -0.17 -4.49 -7.21
C HIS A 51 1.18 -3.76 -7.15
N ASP A 52 1.37 -2.74 -7.98
CA ASP A 52 2.68 -2.06 -8.12
C ASP A 52 2.89 -0.96 -7.08
N PHE A 53 1.82 -0.28 -6.64
CA PHE A 53 1.87 0.90 -5.78
C PHE A 53 1.16 0.75 -4.43
N GLY A 54 0.62 -0.43 -4.12
CA GLY A 54 -0.16 -0.65 -2.91
C GLY A 54 -1.52 0.06 -2.90
N ASP A 55 -2.40 -0.34 -1.99
CA ASP A 55 -3.75 0.24 -1.87
C ASP A 55 -3.79 1.40 -0.85
N LEU A 56 -3.12 2.51 -1.18
CA LEU A 56 -3.16 3.70 -0.31
C LEU A 56 -4.56 4.30 -0.14
N PHE A 57 -5.46 4.12 -1.11
CA PHE A 57 -6.84 4.58 -1.02
C PHE A 57 -7.60 3.84 0.08
N GLN A 58 -7.46 2.51 0.10
CA GLN A 58 -8.03 1.67 1.15
C GLN A 58 -7.41 1.97 2.50
N ILE A 59 -6.07 2.06 2.59
CA ILE A 59 -5.36 2.38 3.84
C ILE A 59 -5.82 3.72 4.41
N TYR A 60 -5.88 4.76 3.57
CA TYR A 60 -6.36 6.09 3.97
C TYR A 60 -7.80 6.04 4.47
N THR A 61 -8.68 5.34 3.76
CA THR A 61 -10.10 5.21 4.12
C THR A 61 -10.29 4.47 5.43
N ILE A 62 -9.65 3.31 5.60
CA ILE A 62 -9.69 2.52 6.84
C ILE A 62 -9.22 3.38 8.01
N PHE A 63 -8.05 4.02 7.86
CA PHE A 63 -7.44 4.75 8.95
C PHE A 63 -8.26 5.99 9.35
N THR A 64 -8.67 6.82 8.41
CA THR A 64 -9.46 8.04 8.71
C THR A 64 -10.85 7.72 9.24
N THR A 65 -11.51 6.69 8.71
CA THR A 65 -12.84 6.25 9.19
C THR A 65 -12.76 5.68 10.61
N ALA A 66 -11.75 4.86 10.89
CA ALA A 66 -11.60 4.22 12.20
C ALA A 66 -11.20 5.21 13.31
N THR A 67 -10.28 6.13 12.99
CA THR A 67 -9.70 7.07 13.97
C THR A 67 -10.47 8.38 14.10
N GLY A 68 -11.15 8.83 13.04
CA GLY A 68 -11.72 10.17 12.94
C GLY A 68 -10.66 11.28 12.85
N PHE A 69 -9.40 10.94 12.60
CA PHE A 69 -8.32 11.93 12.50
C PHE A 69 -8.43 12.76 11.22
N THR A 70 -8.08 14.04 11.35
CA THR A 70 -7.85 14.92 10.20
C THR A 70 -6.36 14.87 9.86
N LEU A 71 -6.01 14.09 8.83
CA LEU A 71 -4.64 13.98 8.34
C LEU A 71 -4.25 15.21 7.49
N ASP A 72 -3.01 15.24 7.02
CA ASP A 72 -2.51 16.28 6.11
C ASP A 72 -3.47 16.49 4.92
N PRO A 73 -3.89 17.75 4.62
CA PRO A 73 -4.76 18.05 3.49
C PRO A 73 -4.25 17.50 2.14
N ALA A 74 -2.94 17.43 1.94
CA ALA A 74 -2.35 16.89 0.72
C ALA A 74 -2.61 15.37 0.56
N LEU A 75 -2.69 14.63 1.67
CA LEU A 75 -3.08 13.21 1.65
C LEU A 75 -4.57 13.05 1.33
N ALA A 76 -5.41 13.92 1.89
CA ALA A 76 -6.84 13.92 1.59
C ALA A 76 -7.10 14.21 0.11
N GLU A 77 -6.42 15.19 -0.47
CA GLU A 77 -6.53 15.51 -1.90
C GLU A 77 -6.15 14.32 -2.80
N LYS A 78 -5.12 13.55 -2.41
CA LYS A 78 -4.63 12.41 -3.19
C LYS A 78 -5.44 11.12 -3.03
N PHE A 79 -5.90 10.80 -1.81
CA PHE A 79 -6.35 9.45 -1.47
C PHE A 79 -7.78 9.36 -0.92
N SER A 80 -8.48 10.48 -0.74
CA SER A 80 -9.88 10.44 -0.27
C SER A 80 -10.87 9.90 -1.31
N GLN A 81 -10.52 9.95 -2.59
CA GLN A 81 -11.37 9.48 -3.69
C GLN A 81 -10.54 8.70 -4.69
N GLU A 82 -11.02 7.52 -5.06
CA GLU A 82 -10.42 6.74 -6.13
C GLU A 82 -10.54 7.45 -7.49
N PRO A 83 -9.53 7.34 -8.36
CA PRO A 83 -9.60 7.88 -9.71
C PRO A 83 -10.67 7.14 -10.53
N SER A 84 -11.38 7.88 -11.39
CA SER A 84 -12.31 7.29 -12.35
C SER A 84 -11.60 6.63 -13.54
N ASP A 85 -10.44 7.16 -13.94
CA ASP A 85 -9.56 6.64 -14.99
C ASP A 85 -8.25 6.14 -14.37
N TRP A 86 -8.22 4.85 -14.04
CA TRP A 86 -7.08 4.18 -13.43
C TRP A 86 -5.90 4.06 -14.38
N ARG A 87 -6.16 3.97 -15.70
CA ARG A 87 -5.07 3.93 -16.68
C ARG A 87 -4.30 5.23 -16.66
N LYS A 88 -5.00 6.37 -16.74
CA LYS A 88 -4.37 7.69 -16.70
C LYS A 88 -3.63 7.90 -15.39
N TYR A 89 -4.26 7.53 -14.27
CA TYR A 89 -3.65 7.60 -12.94
C TYR A 89 -2.35 6.78 -12.88
N TYR A 90 -2.40 5.51 -13.29
CA TYR A 90 -1.24 4.62 -13.30
C TYR A 90 -0.11 5.21 -14.15
N LEU A 91 -0.40 5.62 -15.38
CA LEU A 91 0.62 6.18 -16.28
C LEU A 91 1.29 7.43 -15.70
N GLN A 92 0.52 8.30 -15.06
CA GLN A 92 1.04 9.48 -14.39
C GLN A 92 1.95 9.08 -13.21
N LYS A 93 1.47 8.21 -12.31
CA LYS A 93 2.25 7.76 -11.16
C LYS A 93 3.52 7.02 -11.58
N ASN A 94 3.41 6.08 -12.52
CA ASN A 94 4.54 5.32 -13.04
C ASN A 94 5.58 6.21 -13.73
N SER A 95 5.19 7.33 -14.33
CA SER A 95 6.15 8.29 -14.92
C SER A 95 6.92 9.11 -13.89
N THR A 96 6.39 9.23 -12.67
CA THR A 96 7.01 9.96 -11.56
C THR A 96 7.89 9.09 -10.67
N VAL A 97 7.76 7.76 -10.77
CA VAL A 97 8.68 6.82 -10.12
C VAL A 97 10.03 6.96 -10.81
N ASN A 98 10.99 7.52 -10.09
CA ASN A 98 12.36 7.70 -10.56
C ASN A 98 13.19 6.52 -10.05
N ASP A 99 13.87 5.81 -10.95
CA ASP A 99 14.56 4.53 -10.66
C ASP A 99 15.71 4.63 -9.64
N ASN A 100 16.04 5.83 -9.14
CA ASN A 100 17.29 6.02 -8.43
C ASN A 100 17.33 7.18 -7.41
N ASP A 101 16.32 7.31 -6.56
CA ASP A 101 16.39 8.27 -5.45
C ASP A 101 16.84 7.60 -4.15
N THR A 102 18.12 7.19 -4.09
CA THR A 102 18.78 6.76 -2.84
C THR A 102 18.56 7.78 -1.72
N ALA A 103 18.55 9.08 -2.04
CA ALA A 103 18.25 10.13 -1.07
C ALA A 103 16.81 10.07 -0.52
N LEU A 104 15.84 9.66 -1.34
CA LEU A 104 14.44 9.51 -0.91
C LEU A 104 14.28 8.26 -0.05
N MET A 105 15.03 7.19 -0.34
CA MET A 105 15.11 6.00 0.49
C MET A 105 15.74 6.32 1.86
N ASP A 106 16.89 7.00 1.88
CA ASP A 106 17.54 7.46 3.10
C ASP A 106 16.60 8.36 3.93
N GLN A 107 15.84 9.24 3.26
CA GLN A 107 14.84 10.09 3.91
C GLN A 107 13.69 9.26 4.49
N ALA A 108 13.18 8.26 3.76
CA ALA A 108 12.13 7.38 4.26
C ALA A 108 12.60 6.57 5.48
N ASP A 109 13.81 6.02 5.45
CA ASP A 109 14.40 5.29 6.57
C ASP A 109 14.55 6.20 7.80
N GLN A 110 15.02 7.43 7.60
CA GLN A 110 15.14 8.41 8.67
C GLN A 110 13.78 8.80 9.25
N GLU A 111 12.77 9.04 8.41
CA GLU A 111 11.42 9.38 8.87
C GLU A 111 10.74 8.19 9.58
N TYR A 112 11.00 6.97 9.14
CA TYR A 112 10.55 5.76 9.80
C TYR A 112 11.18 5.60 11.18
N ALA A 113 12.50 5.79 11.31
CA ALA A 113 13.18 5.76 12.61
C ALA A 113 12.70 6.87 13.55
N ASN A 114 12.46 8.08 13.00
CA ASN A 114 11.88 9.19 13.75
C ASN A 114 10.48 8.85 14.27
N ALA A 115 9.64 8.25 13.43
CA ALA A 115 8.29 7.81 13.80
C ALA A 115 8.31 6.79 14.95
N GLN A 116 9.22 5.82 14.93
CA GLN A 116 9.38 4.87 16.04
C GLN A 116 9.74 5.57 17.36
N THR A 117 10.60 6.58 17.30
CA THR A 117 10.99 7.39 18.47
C THR A 117 9.81 8.21 18.99
N GLN A 118 9.04 8.81 18.08
CA GLN A 118 7.82 9.56 18.41
C GLN A 118 6.75 8.67 19.07
N LEU A 119 6.57 7.45 18.59
CA LEU A 119 5.65 6.51 19.24
C LEU A 119 6.13 6.15 20.65
N ALA A 120 7.43 5.97 20.86
CA ALA A 120 7.97 5.69 22.19
C ALA A 120 7.73 6.84 23.18
N SER A 121 7.79 8.10 22.74
CA SER A 121 7.41 9.24 23.58
C SER A 121 5.90 9.30 23.83
N PHE A 122 5.08 8.96 22.83
CA PHE A 122 3.62 8.89 22.98
C PHE A 122 3.18 7.94 24.11
N GLN A 123 3.89 6.83 24.33
CA GLN A 123 3.59 5.93 25.44
C GLN A 123 3.76 6.58 26.83
N GLN A 124 4.52 7.67 26.92
CA GLN A 124 4.77 8.40 28.17
C GLN A 124 3.80 9.56 28.36
N ASP A 125 3.46 10.28 27.29
CA ASP A 125 2.67 11.53 27.35
C ASP A 125 1.21 11.40 26.89
N GLY A 126 0.86 10.34 26.15
CA GLY A 126 -0.47 10.12 25.59
C GLY A 126 -0.90 11.13 24.52
N ASN A 127 0.04 11.86 23.90
CA ASN A 127 -0.27 12.92 22.97
C ASN A 127 -0.76 12.39 21.60
N VAL A 128 -2.07 12.47 21.37
CA VAL A 128 -2.74 12.00 20.15
C VAL A 128 -2.21 12.68 18.88
N GLU A 129 -1.74 13.93 18.96
CA GLU A 129 -1.16 14.65 17.81
C GLU A 129 0.07 13.91 17.24
N THR A 130 0.83 13.25 18.11
CA THR A 130 1.96 12.41 17.70
C THR A 130 1.50 11.26 16.80
N LEU A 131 0.35 10.65 17.08
CA LEU A 131 -0.20 9.57 16.25
C LEU A 131 -0.60 10.07 14.86
N VAL A 132 -1.16 11.28 14.77
CA VAL A 132 -1.51 11.93 13.49
C VAL A 132 -0.26 12.18 12.66
N GLN A 133 0.77 12.77 13.27
CA GLN A 133 2.04 13.04 12.58
C GLN A 133 2.71 11.77 12.08
N VAL A 134 2.76 10.73 12.92
CA VAL A 134 3.31 9.42 12.53
C VAL A 134 2.51 8.83 11.39
N ALA A 135 1.18 8.85 11.45
CA ALA A 135 0.33 8.32 10.39
C ALA A 135 0.56 9.03 9.04
N CYS A 136 0.66 10.36 9.04
CA CYS A 136 0.98 11.13 7.85
C CYS A 136 2.34 10.71 7.25
N LYS A 137 3.36 10.52 8.08
CA LYS A 137 4.69 10.05 7.63
C LYS A 137 4.62 8.64 7.04
N MET A 138 3.92 7.70 7.69
CA MET A 138 3.80 6.35 7.16
C MET A 138 3.09 6.31 5.81
N MET A 139 2.02 7.09 5.65
CA MET A 139 1.31 7.19 4.37
C MET A 139 2.18 7.84 3.28
N TRP A 140 2.98 8.84 3.63
CA TRP A 140 3.95 9.42 2.69
C TRP A 140 5.01 8.41 2.26
N ILE A 141 5.59 7.66 3.22
CA ILE A 141 6.55 6.59 2.89
C ILE A 141 5.89 5.56 1.97
N LEU A 142 4.66 5.12 2.26
CA LEU A 142 3.95 4.14 1.43
C LEU A 142 3.60 4.67 0.03
N ASP A 143 3.39 5.99 -0.15
CA ASP A 143 3.12 6.57 -1.47
C ASP A 143 4.30 6.35 -2.44
N VAL A 144 5.52 6.33 -1.88
CA VAL A 144 6.79 6.18 -2.61
C VAL A 144 7.32 4.74 -2.56
N PHE A 145 7.27 4.12 -1.39
CA PHE A 145 7.80 2.80 -1.06
C PHE A 145 6.65 1.89 -0.57
N PRO A 146 5.77 1.44 -1.47
CA PRO A 146 4.60 0.63 -1.11
C PRO A 146 5.00 -0.73 -0.52
N GLY A 147 6.23 -1.18 -0.76
CA GLY A 147 6.82 -2.39 -0.19
C GLY A 147 7.33 -2.25 1.26
N HIS A 148 7.17 -1.10 1.91
CA HIS A 148 7.70 -0.87 3.25
C HIS A 148 6.78 -1.45 4.34
N ALA A 149 6.89 -2.77 4.61
CA ALA A 149 6.07 -3.51 5.56
C ALA A 149 5.93 -2.82 6.94
N GLY A 150 7.02 -2.26 7.48
CA GLY A 150 7.00 -1.55 8.76
C GLY A 150 6.02 -0.37 8.85
N CYS A 151 5.68 0.27 7.73
CA CYS A 151 4.72 1.39 7.73
C CYS A 151 3.29 0.89 7.97
N TYR A 152 2.90 -0.23 7.34
CA TYR A 152 1.64 -0.90 7.60
C TYR A 152 1.53 -1.35 9.06
N TYR A 153 2.63 -1.92 9.58
CA TYR A 153 2.71 -2.32 10.97
C TYR A 153 2.49 -1.16 11.93
N ILE A 154 3.15 -0.02 11.71
CA ILE A 154 2.99 1.18 12.56
C ILE A 154 1.55 1.72 12.48
N LEU A 155 0.95 1.80 11.30
CA LEU A 155 -0.45 2.23 11.16
C LEU A 155 -1.41 1.27 11.89
N GLY A 156 -1.19 -0.04 11.77
CA GLY A 156 -1.94 -1.05 12.53
C GLY A 156 -1.73 -0.93 14.04
N PHE A 157 -0.52 -0.61 14.49
CA PHE A 157 -0.23 -0.34 15.89
C PHE A 157 -0.99 0.89 16.42
N ILE A 158 -1.05 1.99 15.65
CA ILE A 158 -1.81 3.18 16.02
C ILE A 158 -3.29 2.82 16.21
N LEU A 159 -3.87 2.06 15.27
CA LEU A 159 -5.24 1.56 15.37
C LEU A 159 -5.44 0.69 16.61
N PHE A 160 -4.48 -0.19 16.92
CA PHE A 160 -4.52 -1.03 18.11
C PHE A 160 -4.58 -0.20 19.40
N VAL A 161 -3.74 0.83 19.56
CA VAL A 161 -3.78 1.69 20.76
C VAL A 161 -5.09 2.48 20.87
N LEU A 162 -5.67 2.84 19.72
CA LEU A 162 -6.98 3.48 19.66
C LEU A 162 -8.15 2.50 19.80
N ASN A 163 -7.86 1.22 20.13
CA ASN A 163 -8.82 0.15 20.31
C ASN A 163 -9.67 -0.14 19.05
N LYS A 164 -9.07 0.03 17.86
CA LYS A 164 -9.62 -0.27 16.53
C LYS A 164 -9.06 -1.59 16.04
N LEU A 165 -9.44 -2.67 16.73
CA LEU A 165 -8.79 -3.98 16.60
C LEU A 165 -9.00 -4.63 15.24
N GLU A 166 -10.21 -4.52 14.67
CA GLU A 166 -10.53 -5.09 13.35
C GLU A 166 -9.70 -4.42 12.26
N GLU A 167 -9.65 -3.08 12.26
CA GLU A 167 -8.88 -2.32 11.29
C GLU A 167 -7.36 -2.47 11.49
N ALA A 168 -6.92 -2.63 12.73
CA ALA A 168 -5.52 -2.94 13.04
C ALA A 168 -5.11 -4.28 12.41
N ILE A 169 -5.94 -5.32 12.50
CA ILE A 169 -5.67 -6.64 11.90
C ILE A 169 -5.50 -6.50 10.39
N ILE A 170 -6.39 -5.76 9.72
CA ILE A 170 -6.31 -5.56 8.27
C ILE A 170 -4.94 -4.98 7.87
N LEU A 171 -4.46 -3.96 8.58
CA LEU A 171 -3.15 -3.36 8.26
C LEU A 171 -1.97 -4.29 8.60
N LEU A 172 -2.07 -5.11 9.64
CA LEU A 172 -1.05 -6.11 9.96
C LEU A 172 -1.01 -7.23 8.90
N GLU A 173 -2.16 -7.62 8.37
CA GLU A 173 -2.25 -8.57 7.25
C GLU A 173 -1.64 -7.98 5.97
N MET A 174 -1.92 -6.70 5.68
CA MET A 174 -1.27 -5.99 4.57
C MET A 174 0.26 -5.94 4.74
N SER A 175 0.76 -5.67 5.95
CA SER A 175 2.18 -5.72 6.26
C SER A 175 2.81 -7.07 5.88
N ARG A 176 2.16 -8.16 6.25
CA ARG A 176 2.63 -9.54 5.98
C ARG A 176 2.49 -9.94 4.52
N ALA A 177 1.48 -9.43 3.83
CA ALA A 177 1.33 -9.66 2.39
C ALA A 177 2.48 -9.02 1.60
N VAL A 178 2.96 -7.87 2.08
CA VAL A 178 4.09 -7.15 1.48
C VAL A 178 5.44 -7.81 1.81
N ASP A 179 5.68 -8.15 3.08
CA ASP A 179 6.86 -8.92 3.50
C ASP A 179 6.46 -9.98 4.55
N PRO A 180 6.34 -11.26 4.13
CA PRO A 180 6.00 -12.36 5.03
C PRO A 180 7.02 -12.61 6.14
N ASN A 181 8.26 -12.14 5.98
CA ASN A 181 9.32 -12.29 6.96
C ASN A 181 9.55 -11.01 7.78
N PHE A 182 8.69 -10.00 7.62
CA PHE A 182 8.80 -8.77 8.37
C PHE A 182 8.66 -9.05 9.86
N GLU A 183 9.70 -8.70 10.62
CA GLU A 183 9.69 -8.71 12.07
C GLU A 183 9.91 -7.28 12.59
N PRO A 184 9.07 -6.80 13.52
CA PRO A 184 9.29 -5.50 14.13
C PRO A 184 10.58 -5.53 14.96
N VAL A 185 11.53 -4.65 14.60
CA VAL A 185 12.93 -4.57 15.07
C VAL A 185 13.13 -4.83 16.57
N ASP A 186 12.20 -4.39 17.41
CA ASP A 186 12.39 -4.38 18.86
C ASP A 186 11.50 -5.36 19.64
N GLY A 187 10.50 -6.00 19.01
CA GLY A 187 9.48 -6.79 19.73
C GLY A 187 8.72 -6.05 20.85
N LYS A 188 9.03 -4.77 21.10
CA LYS A 188 8.48 -3.89 22.16
C LYS A 188 6.99 -3.65 22.02
N TRP A 189 6.47 -3.83 20.82
CA TRP A 189 5.08 -3.56 20.47
C TRP A 189 4.47 -4.89 20.05
N PRO A 190 4.16 -5.84 20.94
CA PRO A 190 3.78 -7.20 20.52
C PRO A 190 2.29 -7.23 20.12
N VAL A 191 1.90 -6.36 19.18
CA VAL A 191 0.51 -6.16 18.73
C VAL A 191 -0.08 -7.49 18.32
N GLU A 192 0.63 -8.25 17.51
CA GLU A 192 0.20 -9.56 17.03
C GLU A 192 0.03 -10.56 18.18
N ARG A 193 0.98 -10.64 19.11
CA ARG A 193 0.90 -11.58 20.25
C ARG A 193 -0.27 -11.26 21.17
N LEU A 194 -0.55 -9.97 21.36
CA LEU A 194 -1.71 -9.52 22.13
C LEU A 194 -2.99 -9.89 21.40
N LEU A 195 -3.13 -9.56 20.11
CA LEU A 195 -4.29 -9.89 19.28
C LEU A 195 -4.58 -11.40 19.22
N TRP A 196 -3.56 -12.25 19.07
CA TRP A 196 -3.73 -13.71 19.14
C TRP A 196 -4.25 -14.18 20.50
N GLY A 197 -3.85 -13.52 21.59
CA GLY A 197 -4.41 -13.74 22.92
C GLY A 197 -5.89 -13.33 23.03
N TRP A 198 -6.33 -12.29 22.32
CA TRP A 198 -7.74 -11.86 22.29
C TRP A 198 -8.62 -12.76 21.43
N LEU A 199 -8.11 -13.28 20.31
CA LEU A 199 -8.86 -14.16 19.41
C LEU A 199 -9.00 -15.60 19.94
N THR A 200 -8.19 -15.98 20.93
CA THR A 200 -8.18 -17.33 21.52
C THR A 200 -8.79 -17.39 22.93
N ALA A 201 -9.24 -16.25 23.48
CA ALA A 201 -9.92 -16.12 24.77
C ALA A 201 -11.45 -16.14 24.61
#